data_AF-A0A2M6Y7W4-F1
#
_entry.id   AF-A0A2M6Y7W4-F1
#
_cell.length_a   1.000
_cell.length_b   1.000
_cell.length_c   1.000
_cell.angle_alpha   90.00
_cell.angle_beta   90.00
_cell.angle_gamma   90.00
#
_symmetry.space_group_name_H-M   'P 1'
#
loop_
_entity.id
_entity.type
_entity.pdbx_description
1 polymer ?
#
loop_
_entity_poly.entity_id
_entity_poly.type
_entity_poly.pdbx_seq_one_letter_code
_entity_poly.pdbx_strand_id
1 'polypeptide(L)'
;MYSSSPFKGEGFYTTLCGRLNMRRVDNYLRLNGKYLEEARFLLEKGDYVQASEKFWGAAAEIVKAVAARRGMDIKSHREFFEFVAKLKDELNDSELPRLFSLASALHQNFYEDWLPPETVRDHGKAVEELVKRLTVK
;
A
#
# COMPACT_ATOMS: atom_id res chain seq x y z
N MET A 1 -10.83 -55.87 15.26
CA MET A 1 -9.66 -55.00 15.48
C MET A 1 -9.01 -54.84 14.12
N TYR A 2 -9.12 -53.72 13.41
CA TYR A 2 -8.48 -52.44 13.71
C TYR A 2 -9.38 -51.24 13.36
N SER A 3 -9.33 -50.24 14.23
CA SER A 3 -9.90 -48.90 14.06
C SER A 3 -8.87 -48.02 13.35
N SER A 4 -9.24 -47.40 12.23
CA SER A 4 -8.47 -46.32 11.60
C SER A 4 -9.25 -45.01 11.75
N SER A 5 -8.74 -44.13 12.61
CA SER A 5 -9.26 -42.78 12.87
C SER A 5 -9.22 -41.89 11.63
N PRO A 6 -10.17 -40.93 11.48
CA PRO A 6 -10.11 -39.95 10.40
C PRO A 6 -9.16 -38.80 10.75
N PHE A 7 -8.30 -38.48 9.80
CA PHE A 7 -7.38 -37.34 9.78
C PHE A 7 -8.14 -36.02 10.01
N LYS A 8 -7.80 -35.29 11.08
CA LYS A 8 -8.25 -33.89 11.30
C LYS A 8 -7.26 -32.94 10.63
N GLY A 9 -7.42 -32.67 9.33
CA GLY A 9 -6.45 -31.90 8.53
C GLY A 9 -6.87 -30.47 8.13
N GLU A 10 -8.15 -30.12 8.11
CA GLU A 10 -8.60 -28.90 7.42
C GLU A 10 -8.64 -27.62 8.27
N GLY A 11 -8.60 -27.74 9.60
CA GLY A 11 -8.68 -26.56 10.50
C GLY A 11 -7.36 -25.80 10.68
N PHE A 12 -6.21 -26.45 10.53
CA PHE A 12 -4.89 -25.85 10.85
C PHE A 12 -4.37 -24.91 9.77
N TYR A 13 -4.60 -25.24 8.49
CA TYR A 13 -4.08 -24.45 7.37
C TYR A 13 -4.78 -23.09 7.24
N THR A 14 -6.10 -23.03 7.49
CA THR A 14 -6.87 -21.79 7.46
C THR A 14 -6.43 -20.83 8.57
N THR A 15 -6.15 -21.34 9.78
CA THR A 15 -5.66 -20.51 10.90
C THR A 15 -4.23 -20.02 10.69
N LEU A 16 -3.34 -20.85 10.11
CA LEU A 16 -1.96 -20.45 9.83
C LEU A 16 -1.91 -19.39 8.72
N CYS A 17 -2.68 -19.56 7.64
CA CYS A 17 -2.80 -18.60 6.54
C CYS A 17 -3.33 -17.24 7.03
N GLY A 18 -4.38 -17.24 7.86
CA GLY A 18 -4.90 -16.03 8.48
C GLY A 18 -3.86 -15.31 9.36
N ARG A 19 -3.08 -16.07 10.16
CA ARG A 19 -2.01 -15.51 11.01
C ARG A 19 -0.84 -14.94 10.20
N LEU A 20 -0.49 -15.56 9.06
CA LEU A 20 0.53 -15.05 8.15
C LEU A 20 0.10 -13.75 7.47
N ASN A 21 -1.16 -13.65 7.04
CA ASN A 21 -1.71 -12.43 6.45
C ASN A 21 -1.70 -11.26 7.44
N MET A 22 -2.10 -11.48 8.69
CA MET A 22 -2.06 -10.43 9.72
C MET A 22 -0.64 -9.90 9.96
N ARG A 23 0.38 -10.78 10.02
CA ARG A 23 1.77 -10.34 10.15
C ARG A 23 2.23 -9.47 8.96
N ARG A 24 1.76 -9.79 7.75
CA ARG A 24 2.07 -9.01 6.56
C ARG A 24 1.39 -7.65 6.58
N VAL A 25 0.13 -7.60 6.98
CA VAL A 25 -0.62 -6.35 7.19
C VAL A 25 0.11 -5.45 8.18
N ASP A 26 0.51 -5.96 9.35
CA ASP A 26 1.24 -5.19 10.36
C ASP A 26 2.57 -4.66 9.82
N ASN A 27 3.29 -5.48 9.05
CA ASN A 27 4.55 -5.05 8.43
C ASN A 27 4.33 -3.94 7.39
N TYR A 28 3.32 -4.08 6.54
CA TYR A 28 2.97 -3.07 5.53
C TYR A 28 2.53 -1.75 6.18
N LEU A 29 1.71 -1.79 7.23
CA LEU A 29 1.31 -0.57 7.97
C LEU A 29 2.51 0.10 8.66
N ARG A 30 3.40 -0.69 9.25
CA ARG A 30 4.64 -0.17 9.86
C ARG A 30 5.54 0.52 8.82
N LEU A 31 5.72 -0.11 7.65
CA LEU A 31 6.52 0.47 6.56
C LEU A 31 5.87 1.72 5.96
N ASN A 32 4.55 1.70 5.77
CA ASN A 32 3.80 2.88 5.36
C ASN A 32 4.06 4.08 6.28
N GLY A 33 3.89 3.91 7.60
CA GLY A 33 4.14 4.98 8.57
C GLY A 33 5.58 5.48 8.56
N LYS A 34 6.55 4.56 8.53
CA LYS A 34 7.98 4.89 8.41
C LYS A 34 8.27 5.73 7.17
N TYR A 35 7.75 5.32 6.01
CA TYR A 35 8.00 6.03 4.76
C TYR A 35 7.34 7.41 4.71
N LEU A 36 6.16 7.58 5.30
CA LEU A 36 5.55 8.91 5.43
C LEU A 36 6.40 9.86 6.28
N GLU A 37 6.96 9.37 7.39
CA GLU A 37 7.86 10.16 8.23
C GLU A 37 9.14 10.55 7.48
N GLU A 38 9.80 9.59 6.82
CA GLU A 38 10.99 9.84 6.00
C GLU A 38 10.69 10.81 4.85
N ALA A 39 9.55 10.67 4.18
CA ALA A 39 9.14 11.54 3.07
C ALA A 39 8.98 13.00 3.51
N ARG A 40 8.32 13.23 4.66
CA ARG A 40 8.16 14.58 5.24
C ARG A 40 9.50 15.20 5.61
N PHE A 41 10.38 14.42 6.25
CA PHE A 41 11.73 14.89 6.59
C PHE A 41 12.53 15.30 5.34
N LEU A 42 12.49 14.49 4.27
CA LEU A 42 13.18 14.79 3.01
C LEU A 42 12.59 16.02 2.30
N LEU A 43 11.26 16.18 2.33
CA LEU A 43 10.60 17.41 1.83
C LEU A 43 11.05 18.68 2.54
N GLU A 44 11.26 18.62 3.85
CA GLU A 44 11.77 19.74 4.65
C GLU A 44 13.23 20.06 4.30
N LYS A 45 14.02 19.04 3.97
CA LYS A 45 15.41 19.18 3.52
C LYS A 45 15.55 19.62 2.06
N GLY A 46 14.47 19.63 1.29
CA GLY A 46 14.48 19.96 -0.13
C GLY A 46 14.98 18.83 -1.02
N ASP A 47 15.06 17.59 -0.50
CA ASP A 47 15.40 16.41 -1.29
C ASP A 47 14.13 15.81 -1.91
N TYR A 48 13.68 16.44 -2.99
CA TYR A 48 12.40 16.13 -3.63
C TYR A 48 12.40 14.78 -4.35
N VAL A 49 13.53 14.37 -4.92
CA VAL A 49 13.71 13.06 -5.57
C VAL A 49 13.51 11.95 -4.55
N GLN A 50 14.22 12.01 -3.42
CA GLN A 50 14.09 10.97 -2.40
C GLN A 50 12.76 11.05 -1.66
N ALA A 51 12.23 12.25 -1.42
CA ALA A 51 10.87 12.39 -0.87
C ALA A 51 9.84 11.70 -1.76
N SER A 52 9.98 11.82 -3.09
CA SER A 52 9.07 11.19 -4.06
C SER A 52 9.07 9.66 -3.95
N GLU A 53 10.24 9.04 -3.85
CA GLU A 53 10.35 7.59 -3.66
C GLU A 53 9.73 7.14 -2.33
N LYS A 54 9.91 7.90 -1.25
CA LYS A 54 9.30 7.57 0.05
C LYS A 54 7.78 7.69 0.03
N PHE A 55 7.24 8.71 -0.61
CA PHE A 55 5.79 8.81 -0.79
C PHE A 55 5.23 7.68 -1.65
N TRP A 56 5.90 7.32 -2.74
CA TRP A 56 5.51 6.15 -3.54
C TRP A 56 5.51 4.88 -2.70
N GLY A 57 6.59 4.63 -1.94
CA GLY A 57 6.69 3.50 -1.02
C GLY A 57 5.54 3.49 -0.03
N ALA A 58 5.21 4.62 0.60
CA ALA A 58 4.08 4.72 1.51
C ALA A 58 2.74 4.34 0.82
N ALA A 59 2.47 4.87 -0.37
CA ALA A 59 1.25 4.55 -1.13
C ALA A 59 1.18 3.05 -1.49
N ALA A 60 2.28 2.47 -1.96
CA ALA A 60 2.36 1.06 -2.30
C ALA A 60 2.10 0.16 -1.07
N GLU A 61 2.68 0.50 0.08
CA GLU A 61 2.55 -0.31 1.30
C GLU A 61 1.13 -0.25 1.88
N ILE A 62 0.42 0.90 1.85
CA ILE A 62 -0.97 0.93 2.33
C ILE A 62 -1.90 0.12 1.41
N VAL A 63 -1.69 0.17 0.09
CA VAL A 63 -2.49 -0.63 -0.85
C VAL A 63 -2.23 -2.13 -0.67
N LYS A 64 -0.97 -2.52 -0.45
CA LYS A 64 -0.60 -3.90 -0.08
C LYS A 64 -1.22 -4.34 1.25
N ALA A 65 -1.32 -3.45 2.25
CA ALA A 65 -1.97 -3.75 3.52
C ALA A 65 -3.45 -4.10 3.32
N VAL A 66 -4.18 -3.30 2.53
CA VAL A 66 -5.59 -3.56 2.21
C VAL A 66 -5.74 -4.86 1.41
N ALA A 67 -4.87 -5.13 0.44
CA ALA A 67 -4.86 -6.39 -0.30
C ALA A 67 -4.59 -7.60 0.60
N ALA A 68 -3.59 -7.52 1.47
CA ALA A 68 -3.23 -8.62 2.37
C ALA A 68 -4.32 -8.93 3.41
N ARG A 69 -5.06 -7.92 3.89
CA ARG A 69 -6.26 -8.12 4.73
C ARG A 69 -7.32 -8.98 4.03
N ARG A 70 -7.34 -8.97 2.70
CA ARG A 70 -8.25 -9.75 1.84
C ARG A 70 -7.62 -11.05 1.33
N GLY A 71 -6.45 -11.43 1.86
CA GLY A 71 -5.72 -12.62 1.43
C GLY A 71 -5.13 -12.51 0.02
N MET A 72 -4.92 -11.30 -0.48
CA MET A 72 -4.36 -11.03 -1.80
C MET A 72 -2.94 -10.48 -1.72
N ASP A 73 -2.16 -10.72 -2.78
CA ASP A 73 -0.81 -10.19 -2.96
C ASP A 73 -0.76 -9.31 -4.20
N ILE A 74 -0.05 -8.19 -4.10
CA ILE A 74 0.25 -7.31 -5.23
C ILE A 74 1.74 -7.39 -5.52
N LYS A 75 2.08 -7.74 -6.76
CA LYS A 75 3.45 -8.02 -7.22
C LYS A 75 3.90 -7.15 -8.39
N SER A 76 3.00 -6.39 -9.01
CA SER A 76 3.30 -5.58 -10.18
C SER A 76 2.57 -4.23 -10.16
N HIS A 77 3.07 -3.24 -10.91
CA HIS A 77 2.40 -1.95 -11.11
C HIS A 77 0.99 -2.13 -11.67
N ARG A 78 0.82 -3.03 -12.64
CA ARG A 78 -0.50 -3.33 -13.19
C ARG A 78 -1.48 -3.77 -12.11
N GLU A 79 -1.07 -4.71 -11.25
CA GLU A 79 -1.92 -5.22 -10.16
C GLU A 79 -2.31 -4.12 -9.16
N PHE A 80 -1.42 -3.15 -8.88
CA PHE A 80 -1.79 -2.00 -8.06
C PHE A 80 -2.96 -1.21 -8.66
N PHE A 81 -2.86 -0.83 -9.93
CA PHE A 81 -3.91 -0.05 -10.58
C PHE A 81 -5.22 -0.83 -10.72
N GLU A 82 -5.16 -2.12 -11.06
CA GLU A 82 -6.34 -2.99 -11.10
C GLU A 82 -7.00 -3.10 -9.72
N PHE A 83 -6.21 -3.23 -8.66
CA PHE A 83 -6.74 -3.34 -7.30
C PHE A 83 -7.34 -2.01 -6.80
N VAL A 84 -6.68 -0.88 -7.03
CA VAL A 84 -7.21 0.44 -6.67
C VAL A 84 -8.49 0.77 -7.44
N ALA A 85 -8.58 0.37 -8.71
CA ALA A 85 -9.80 0.50 -9.49
C ALA A 85 -10.96 -0.31 -8.91
N LYS A 86 -10.71 -1.53 -8.41
CA LYS A 86 -11.72 -2.31 -7.68
C LYS A 86 -12.12 -1.64 -6.36
N LEU A 87 -11.16 -1.14 -5.60
CA LEU A 87 -11.41 -0.45 -4.33
C LEU A 87 -12.31 0.77 -4.52
N LYS A 88 -12.14 1.53 -5.61
CA LYS A 88 -13.03 2.64 -5.95
C LYS A 88 -14.50 2.21 -5.90
N ASP A 89 -14.84 1.13 -6.60
CA ASP A 89 -16.23 0.73 -6.77
C ASP A 89 -16.78 0.11 -5.47
N GLU A 90 -15.98 -0.71 -4.79
CA GLU A 90 -16.36 -1.33 -3.51
C GLU A 90 -16.55 -0.32 -2.38
N LEU A 91 -15.72 0.72 -2.34
CA LEU A 91 -15.74 1.74 -1.29
C LEU A 91 -16.57 2.96 -1.68
N ASN A 92 -17.15 2.97 -2.89
CA ASN A 92 -17.81 4.11 -3.53
C ASN A 92 -16.99 5.40 -3.40
N ASP A 93 -15.68 5.30 -3.66
CA ASP A 93 -14.72 6.41 -3.50
C ASP A 93 -13.99 6.66 -4.82
N SER A 94 -14.54 7.59 -5.62
CA SER A 94 -14.02 7.95 -6.94
C SER A 94 -12.63 8.58 -6.91
N GLU A 95 -12.14 9.03 -5.75
CA GLU A 95 -10.86 9.71 -5.63
C GLU A 95 -9.67 8.74 -5.59
N LEU A 96 -9.88 7.48 -5.20
CA LEU A 96 -8.78 6.53 -4.99
C LEU A 96 -7.88 6.36 -6.23
N PRO A 97 -8.41 6.17 -7.46
CA PRO A 97 -7.56 6.04 -8.64
C PRO A 97 -6.79 7.32 -8.95
N ARG A 98 -7.40 8.49 -8.74
CA ARG A 98 -6.73 9.78 -8.97
C ARG A 98 -5.57 9.95 -8.00
N LEU A 99 -5.79 9.75 -6.71
CA LEU A 99 -4.76 9.87 -5.67
C LEU A 99 -3.61 8.89 -5.91
N PHE A 100 -3.91 7.64 -6.26
CA PHE A 100 -2.88 6.64 -6.55
C PHE A 100 -2.07 6.97 -7.82
N SER A 101 -2.70 7.52 -8.86
CA SER A 101 -1.98 8.01 -10.04
C SER A 101 -0.99 9.13 -9.72
N LEU A 102 -1.34 10.05 -8.81
CA LEU A 102 -0.40 11.08 -8.33
C LEU A 102 0.78 10.46 -7.58
N ALA A 103 0.56 9.40 -6.79
CA ALA A 103 1.63 8.63 -6.17
C ALA A 103 2.54 7.96 -7.21
N SER A 104 1.96 7.45 -8.32
CA SER A 104 2.74 6.85 -9.41
C SER A 104 3.60 7.88 -10.16
N ALA A 105 3.14 9.13 -10.27
CA ALA A 105 3.95 10.21 -10.84
C ALA A 105 5.17 10.53 -9.97
N LEU A 106 5.05 10.44 -8.64
CA LEU A 106 6.19 10.55 -7.71
C LEU A 106 7.21 9.41 -7.91
N HIS A 107 6.73 8.19 -8.14
CA HIS A 107 7.63 7.09 -8.48
C HIS A 107 8.42 7.34 -9.76
N GLN A 108 7.78 7.89 -10.80
CA GLN A 108 8.48 8.30 -12.01
C GLN A 108 9.48 9.44 -11.73
N ASN A 109 9.09 10.41 -10.88
CA ASN A 109 9.95 11.52 -10.50
C ASN A 109 11.25 11.06 -9.81
N PHE A 110 11.23 9.97 -9.06
CA PHE A 110 12.45 9.41 -8.48
C PHE A 110 13.52 9.06 -9.54
N TYR A 111 13.09 8.65 -10.74
CA TYR A 111 14.01 8.30 -11.84
C TYR A 111 14.36 9.49 -12.73
N GLU A 112 13.43 10.42 -12.91
CA GLU A 112 13.53 11.47 -13.94
C GLU A 112 13.78 12.87 -13.38
N ASP A 113 13.56 13.11 -12.07
CA ASP A 113 13.70 14.42 -11.41
C ASP A 113 13.06 15.58 -12.20
N TRP A 114 11.83 15.34 -12.67
CA TRP A 114 11.15 16.21 -13.63
C TRP A 114 10.05 17.07 -13.00
N LEU A 115 9.57 16.69 -11.80
CA LEU A 115 8.53 17.43 -11.09
C LEU A 115 9.13 18.63 -10.36
N PRO A 116 8.53 19.81 -10.48
CA PRO A 116 8.96 20.94 -9.68
C PRO A 116 8.59 20.72 -8.19
N PRO A 117 9.32 21.36 -7.25
CA PRO A 117 9.16 21.19 -5.81
C PRO A 117 7.71 21.28 -5.28
N GLU A 118 6.94 22.26 -5.75
CA GLU A 118 5.56 22.47 -5.36
C GLU A 118 4.65 21.29 -5.76
N THR A 119 4.88 20.71 -6.94
CA THR A 119 4.13 19.55 -7.42
C THR A 119 4.46 18.32 -6.59
N VAL A 120 5.73 18.13 -6.20
CA VAL A 120 6.13 17.05 -5.28
C VAL A 120 5.42 17.19 -3.93
N ARG A 121 5.32 18.41 -3.38
CA ARG A 121 4.59 18.68 -2.13
C ARG A 121 3.10 18.36 -2.27
N ASP A 122 2.48 18.75 -3.38
CA ASP A 122 1.04 18.51 -3.59
C ASP A 122 0.73 17.03 -3.84
N HIS A 123 1.57 16.32 -4.58
CA HIS A 123 1.43 14.87 -4.73
C HIS A 123 1.71 14.14 -3.41
N GLY A 124 2.63 14.62 -2.58
CA GLY A 124 2.86 14.12 -1.22
C GLY A 124 1.60 14.22 -0.35
N LYS A 125 0.91 15.36 -0.36
CA LYS A 125 -0.40 15.51 0.31
C LYS A 125 -1.44 14.54 -0.22
N ALA A 126 -1.45 14.27 -1.53
CA ALA A 126 -2.36 13.30 -2.12
C ALA A 126 -2.07 11.87 -1.63
N VAL A 127 -0.80 11.51 -1.41
CA VAL A 127 -0.44 10.23 -0.78
C VAL A 127 -0.92 10.15 0.67
N GLU A 128 -0.75 11.22 1.45
CA GLU A 128 -1.25 11.25 2.84
C GLU A 128 -2.78 11.08 2.90
N GLU A 129 -3.51 11.73 1.99
CA GLU A 129 -4.96 11.57 1.86
C GLU A 129 -5.36 10.15 1.43
N LEU A 130 -4.65 9.54 0.48
CA LEU A 130 -4.86 8.15 0.09
C LEU A 130 -4.71 7.21 1.29
N VAL A 131 -3.64 7.39 2.07
CA VAL A 131 -3.36 6.58 3.25
C VAL A 131 -4.49 6.72 4.27
N LYS A 132 -4.94 7.93 4.54
CA LYS A 132 -6.06 8.19 5.47
C LYS A 132 -7.33 7.48 5.03
N ARG A 133 -7.68 7.54 3.74
CA ARG A 133 -8.89 6.88 3.19
C ARG A 133 -8.85 5.36 3.31
N LEU A 134 -7.67 4.77 3.16
CA LEU A 134 -7.48 3.32 3.20
C LEU A 134 -7.24 2.76 4.60
N THR A 135 -6.73 3.56 5.54
CA THR A 135 -6.44 3.10 6.92
C THR A 135 -7.71 2.95 7.77
N VAL A 136 -8.77 3.71 7.47
CA VAL A 136 -10.04 3.71 8.22
C VAL A 136 -10.96 2.53 7.82
N LYS A 137 -10.51 1.64 6.92
CA LYS A 137 -11.33 0.60 6.29
C LYS A 137 -10.63 -0.77 6.33
#